data_AF-A0A1F7J079-F1
#
_entry.id   AF-A0A1F7J079-F1
#
_cell.length_a   1.000
_cell.length_b   1.000
_cell.length_c   1.000
_cell.angle_alpha   90.00
_cell.angle_beta   90.00
_cell.angle_gamma   90.00
#
_symmetry.space_group_name_H-M   'P 1'
#
loop_
_entity.id
_entity.type
_entity.pdbx_description
1 polymer ?
#
loop_
_entity_poly.entity_id
_entity_poly.type
_entity_poly.pdbx_seq_one_letter_code
_entity_poly.pdbx_strand_id
1 'polypeptide(L)'
;MFLILEPHTRTTLFPFIAKRSFTSFIENSLQNGAIDTRKFWETREFYAPGSFEIKKDGFKANDLPEFIGQIIPFSAHEYFTPFLIFSSSKWQSVEFLTTISPADLAMFKADISNSDIILDTASDFIYKKNGATYIIFLRPIVTMQETNGFLDYAEYDKKMVENKSWLVVSSVF
;
A
#
# COMPACT_ATOMS: atom_id res chain seq x y z
N MET A 1 -11.80 21.50 -20.78
CA MET A 1 -12.83 20.78 -19.99
C MET A 1 -12.26 19.41 -19.66
N PHE A 2 -11.72 19.21 -18.47
CA PHE A 2 -11.27 17.90 -18.01
C PHE A 2 -12.50 17.19 -17.43
N LEU A 3 -13.06 16.23 -18.17
CA LEU A 3 -14.01 15.29 -17.59
C LEU A 3 -13.21 14.40 -16.64
N ILE A 4 -13.26 14.70 -15.34
CA ILE A 4 -12.82 13.77 -14.31
C ILE A 4 -13.83 12.64 -14.31
N LEU A 5 -13.57 11.60 -15.11
CA LEU A 5 -14.37 10.39 -15.12
C LEU A 5 -14.13 9.63 -13.82
N GLU A 6 -15.20 9.26 -13.13
CA GLU A 6 -15.13 8.42 -11.93
C GLU A 6 -14.34 7.13 -12.23
N PRO A 7 -13.56 6.59 -11.29
CA PRO A 7 -12.65 5.45 -11.52
C PRO A 7 -13.31 4.27 -12.24
N HIS A 8 -14.56 3.94 -11.88
CA HIS A 8 -15.35 2.88 -12.51
C HIS A 8 -15.62 3.12 -14.01
N THR A 9 -15.99 4.35 -14.38
CA THR A 9 -16.27 4.69 -15.78
C THR A 9 -14.99 4.71 -16.62
N ARG A 10 -13.89 5.23 -16.08
CA ARG A 10 -12.61 5.31 -16.80
C ARG A 10 -12.01 3.93 -17.08
N THR A 11 -12.02 3.03 -16.10
CA THR A 11 -11.44 1.68 -16.25
C THR A 11 -12.23 0.77 -17.16
N THR A 12 -13.57 0.89 -17.15
CA THR A 12 -14.45 0.16 -18.05
C THR A 12 -14.26 0.61 -19.51
N LEU A 13 -14.15 1.92 -19.73
CA LEU A 13 -14.04 2.48 -21.08
C LEU A 13 -12.61 2.40 -21.65
N PHE A 14 -11.57 2.41 -20.81
CA PHE A 14 -10.18 2.52 -21.25
C PHE A 14 -9.20 1.65 -20.43
N PRO A 15 -9.28 0.31 -20.52
CA PRO A 15 -8.43 -0.60 -19.73
C PRO A 15 -6.93 -0.48 -20.03
N PHE A 16 -6.55 0.03 -21.21
CA PHE A 16 -5.15 0.30 -21.56
C PHE A 16 -4.55 1.47 -20.76
N ILE A 17 -5.39 2.44 -20.37
CA ILE A 17 -4.96 3.60 -19.57
C ILE A 17 -4.60 3.15 -18.16
N ALA A 18 -5.37 2.22 -17.58
CA ALA A 18 -5.08 1.61 -16.29
C ALA A 18 -3.70 0.92 -16.31
N LYS A 19 -3.46 0.03 -17.27
CA LYS A 19 -2.16 -0.66 -17.41
C LYS A 19 -1.00 0.32 -17.57
N ARG A 20 -1.14 1.32 -18.44
CA ARG A 20 -0.12 2.36 -18.65
C ARG A 20 0.15 3.16 -17.38
N SER A 21 -0.89 3.52 -16.61
CA SER A 21 -0.75 4.24 -15.35
C SER A 21 0.09 3.45 -14.34
N PHE A 22 -0.16 2.14 -14.22
CA PHE A 22 0.62 1.27 -13.35
C PHE A 22 2.07 1.11 -13.81
N THR A 23 2.29 0.87 -15.10
CA THR A 23 3.66 0.80 -15.65
C THR A 23 4.43 2.09 -15.39
N SER A 24 3.83 3.24 -15.67
CA SER A 24 4.46 4.54 -15.40
C SER A 24 4.70 4.78 -13.91
N PHE A 25 3.81 4.32 -13.02
CA PHE A 25 4.05 4.39 -11.58
C PHE A 25 5.29 3.60 -11.16
N ILE A 26 5.46 2.38 -11.67
CA ILE A 26 6.62 1.53 -11.37
C ILE A 26 7.91 2.14 -11.93
N GLU A 27 7.89 2.59 -13.20
CA GLU A 27 9.03 3.23 -13.84
C GLU A 27 9.47 4.51 -13.11
N ASN A 28 8.52 5.38 -12.74
CA ASN A 28 8.82 6.59 -12.00
C ASN A 28 9.37 6.29 -10.61
N SER A 29 8.83 5.27 -9.92
CA SER A 29 9.33 4.87 -8.60
C SER A 29 10.79 4.39 -8.67
N LEU A 30 11.12 3.63 -9.71
CA LEU A 30 12.50 3.20 -9.98
C LEU A 30 13.41 4.40 -10.32
N GLN A 31 12.99 5.27 -11.23
CA GLN A 31 13.79 6.44 -11.65
C GLN A 31 14.05 7.42 -10.51
N ASN A 32 13.06 7.65 -9.65
CA ASN A 32 13.17 8.57 -8.52
C ASN A 32 13.82 7.93 -7.28
N GLY A 33 13.97 6.60 -7.26
CA GLY A 33 14.44 5.87 -6.09
C GLY A 33 13.50 5.95 -4.89
N ALA A 34 12.21 6.22 -5.10
CA ALA A 34 11.22 6.33 -4.03
C ALA A 34 9.79 6.18 -4.58
N ILE A 35 8.89 5.60 -3.78
CA ILE A 35 7.47 5.56 -4.10
C ILE A 35 6.83 6.91 -3.77
N ASP A 36 6.19 7.51 -4.77
CA ASP A 36 5.29 8.65 -4.56
C ASP A 36 3.95 8.12 -4.01
N THR A 37 3.64 8.47 -2.76
CA THR A 37 2.47 7.96 -2.04
C THR A 37 1.15 8.43 -2.65
N ARG A 38 1.10 9.67 -3.14
CA ARG A 38 -0.11 10.20 -3.80
C ARG A 38 -0.33 9.50 -5.13
N LYS A 39 0.73 9.27 -5.91
CA LYS A 39 0.64 8.50 -7.16
C LYS A 39 0.32 7.05 -6.95
N PHE A 40 0.79 6.42 -5.86
CA PHE A 40 0.34 5.10 -5.47
C PHE A 40 -1.17 5.07 -5.26
N TRP A 41 -1.70 6.00 -4.45
CA TRP A 41 -3.14 6.10 -4.16
C TRP A 41 -3.99 6.32 -5.42
N GLU A 42 -3.64 7.32 -6.22
CA GLU A 42 -4.31 7.59 -7.50
C GLU A 42 -4.26 6.34 -8.40
N THR A 43 -3.07 5.74 -8.55
CA THR A 43 -2.89 4.58 -9.43
C THR A 43 -3.72 3.39 -8.95
N ARG A 44 -3.80 3.13 -7.65
CA ARG A 44 -4.59 2.02 -7.10
C ARG A 44 -6.07 2.13 -7.46
N GLU A 45 -6.66 3.30 -7.28
CA GLU A 45 -8.09 3.53 -7.58
C GLU A 45 -8.38 3.48 -9.08
N PHE A 46 -7.50 4.03 -9.92
CA PHE A 46 -7.68 4.07 -11.37
C PHE A 46 -7.18 2.82 -12.11
N TYR A 47 -6.40 1.95 -11.47
CA TYR A 47 -5.94 0.70 -12.08
C TYR A 47 -7.04 -0.35 -12.09
N ALA A 48 -7.68 -0.54 -10.94
CA ALA A 48 -8.79 -1.44 -10.75
C ALA A 48 -9.65 -0.92 -9.59
N PRO A 49 -10.78 -0.25 -9.88
CA PRO A 49 -11.66 0.27 -8.86
C PRO A 49 -12.09 -0.83 -7.89
N GLY A 50 -12.15 -0.48 -6.62
CA GLY A 50 -12.36 -1.42 -5.54
C GLY A 50 -13.14 -0.79 -4.40
N SER A 51 -13.11 -1.46 -3.26
CA SER A 51 -13.74 -1.02 -2.02
C SER A 51 -12.70 -0.78 -0.95
N PHE A 52 -13.01 0.16 -0.06
CA PHE A 52 -12.24 0.45 1.14
C PHE A 52 -13.02 -0.02 2.37
N GLU A 53 -12.36 -0.77 3.23
CA GLU A 53 -12.84 -1.09 4.57
C GLU A 53 -11.90 -0.47 5.59
N ILE A 54 -12.47 0.21 6.58
CA ILE A 54 -11.70 0.95 7.59
C ILE A 54 -12.21 0.54 8.97
N LYS A 55 -11.27 0.17 9.85
CA LYS A 55 -11.53 -0.11 11.26
C LYS A 55 -10.52 0.67 12.08
N LYS A 56 -10.97 1.72 12.77
CA LYS A 56 -10.10 2.57 13.62
C LYS A 56 -9.41 1.75 14.72
N ASP A 57 -10.12 0.78 15.29
CA ASP A 57 -9.57 -0.10 16.34
C ASP A 57 -8.74 -1.26 15.78
N GLY A 58 -8.59 -1.31 14.47
CA GLY A 58 -7.83 -2.29 13.72
C GLY A 58 -8.62 -3.53 13.32
N PHE A 59 -8.09 -4.23 12.32
CA PHE A 59 -8.57 -5.55 11.89
C PHE A 59 -7.93 -6.66 12.72
N LYS A 60 -8.67 -7.74 12.95
CA LYS A 60 -8.09 -8.97 13.52
C LYS A 60 -7.27 -9.68 12.45
N ALA A 61 -6.28 -10.48 12.86
CA ALA A 61 -5.43 -11.21 11.92
C ALA A 61 -6.23 -12.08 10.93
N ASN A 62 -7.31 -12.73 11.39
CA ASN A 62 -8.18 -13.56 10.55
C ASN A 62 -9.03 -12.76 9.55
N ASP A 63 -9.12 -11.43 9.70
CA ASP A 63 -9.84 -10.56 8.79
C ASP A 63 -8.92 -10.05 7.64
N LEU A 64 -7.61 -10.33 7.70
CA LEU A 64 -6.66 -9.84 6.71
C LEU A 64 -6.65 -10.71 5.45
N PRO A 65 -6.43 -10.11 4.26
CA PRO A 65 -6.22 -10.88 3.04
C PRO A 65 -5.04 -11.86 3.17
N GLU A 66 -5.20 -13.06 2.59
CA GLU A 66 -4.22 -14.15 2.70
C GLU A 66 -2.79 -13.77 2.30
N PHE A 67 -2.64 -12.86 1.32
CA PHE A 67 -1.32 -12.42 0.86
C PHE A 67 -0.50 -11.73 1.96
N ILE A 68 -1.14 -11.16 2.99
CA ILE A 68 -0.44 -10.54 4.11
C ILE A 68 0.37 -11.56 4.89
N GLY A 69 -0.15 -12.77 5.09
CA GLY A 69 0.58 -13.84 5.78
C GLY A 69 1.83 -14.33 5.03
N GLN A 70 1.95 -14.01 3.74
CA GLN A 70 3.14 -14.32 2.92
C GLN A 70 4.22 -13.23 3.03
N ILE A 71 3.86 -12.04 3.50
CA ILE A 71 4.74 -10.88 3.53
C ILE A 71 5.13 -10.54 4.97
N ILE A 72 4.15 -10.43 5.86
CA ILE A 72 4.36 -10.07 7.25
C ILE A 72 4.55 -11.37 8.06
N PRO A 73 5.73 -11.60 8.65
CA PRO A 73 5.94 -12.77 9.48
C PRO A 73 5.00 -12.77 10.68
N PHE A 74 4.51 -13.95 11.08
CA PHE A 74 3.63 -14.09 12.25
C PHE A 74 4.22 -13.45 13.52
N SER A 75 5.53 -13.62 13.71
CA SER A 75 6.29 -13.06 14.84
C SER A 75 6.28 -11.54 14.91
N ALA A 76 5.96 -10.83 13.82
CA ALA A 76 6.00 -9.38 13.77
C ALA A 76 4.60 -8.73 13.92
N HIS A 77 3.53 -9.52 14.02
CA HIS A 77 2.14 -9.02 14.03
C HIS A 77 1.82 -8.08 15.19
N GLU A 78 2.52 -8.19 16.33
CA GLU A 78 2.32 -7.30 17.48
C GLU A 78 2.72 -5.84 17.20
N TYR A 79 3.58 -5.62 16.20
CA TYR A 79 4.04 -4.28 15.80
C TYR A 79 3.13 -3.62 14.76
N PHE A 80 2.08 -4.31 14.29
CA PHE A 80 1.25 -3.84 13.19
C PHE A 80 -0.21 -3.75 13.60
N THR A 81 -0.78 -2.56 13.49
CA THR A 81 -2.23 -2.33 13.64
C THR A 81 -2.82 -2.09 12.25
N PRO A 82 -3.35 -3.12 11.56
CA PRO A 82 -4.01 -2.94 10.27
C PRO A 82 -5.28 -2.11 10.46
N PHE A 83 -5.45 -0.99 9.76
CA PHE A 83 -6.60 -0.10 9.95
C PHE A 83 -7.39 0.15 8.68
N LEU A 84 -6.80 -0.11 7.51
CA LEU A 84 -7.45 0.05 6.22
C LEU A 84 -7.13 -1.13 5.29
N ILE A 85 -8.16 -1.64 4.62
CA ILE A 85 -8.06 -2.64 3.56
C ILE A 85 -8.66 -2.06 2.30
N PHE A 86 -7.92 -2.15 1.19
CA PHE A 86 -8.44 -1.93 -0.15
C PHE A 86 -8.50 -3.26 -0.89
N SER A 87 -9.62 -3.53 -1.56
CA SER A 87 -9.79 -4.73 -2.37
C SER A 87 -10.45 -4.41 -3.71
N SER A 88 -9.81 -4.84 -4.78
CA SER A 88 -10.36 -4.91 -6.13
C SER A 88 -10.04 -6.25 -6.79
N SER A 89 -10.54 -6.46 -8.02
CA SER A 89 -10.28 -7.69 -8.77
C SER A 89 -8.82 -7.90 -9.18
N LYS A 90 -7.96 -6.88 -9.07
CA LYS A 90 -6.55 -6.94 -9.51
C LYS A 90 -5.57 -6.35 -8.50
N TRP A 91 -6.06 -5.78 -7.41
CA TRP A 91 -5.21 -5.08 -6.46
C TRP A 91 -5.80 -5.23 -5.06
N GLN A 92 -4.97 -5.74 -4.15
CA GLN A 92 -5.27 -5.75 -2.72
C GLN A 92 -4.19 -5.01 -1.97
N SER A 93 -4.57 -4.21 -0.97
CA SER A 93 -3.58 -3.58 -0.09
C SER A 93 -4.11 -3.44 1.32
N VAL A 94 -3.23 -3.58 2.30
CA VAL A 94 -3.51 -3.31 3.70
C VAL A 94 -2.57 -2.23 4.20
N GLU A 95 -3.13 -1.30 4.97
CA GLU A 95 -2.39 -0.22 5.59
C GLU A 95 -2.39 -0.40 7.10
N PHE A 96 -1.21 -0.22 7.68
CA PHE A 96 -0.93 -0.48 9.08
C PHE A 96 -0.38 0.78 9.73
N LEU A 97 -0.75 0.96 11.00
CA LEU A 97 0.03 1.78 11.92
C LEU A 97 1.06 0.88 12.59
N THR A 98 2.30 1.34 12.66
CA THR A 98 3.40 0.51 13.19
C THR A 98 4.45 1.31 13.92
N THR A 99 5.17 0.67 14.84
CA THR A 99 6.31 1.28 15.54
C THR A 99 7.66 0.92 14.91
N ILE A 100 7.67 0.12 13.84
CA ILE A 100 8.92 -0.26 13.18
C ILE A 100 9.57 0.95 12.49
N SER A 101 10.89 0.91 12.40
CA SER A 101 11.70 1.89 11.69
C SER A 101 11.99 1.43 10.24
N PRO A 102 12.48 2.32 9.36
CA PRO A 102 12.94 1.94 8.02
C PRO A 102 13.97 0.81 8.02
N ALA A 103 14.86 0.76 9.02
CA ALA A 103 15.86 -0.31 9.14
C ALA A 103 15.23 -1.69 9.32
N ASP A 104 14.04 -1.75 9.91
CA ASP A 104 13.32 -2.98 10.19
C ASP A 104 12.57 -3.52 8.96
N LEU A 105 12.42 -2.73 7.87
CA LEU A 105 11.80 -3.21 6.62
C LEU A 105 12.54 -4.41 6.00
N ALA A 106 13.80 -4.62 6.38
CA ALA A 106 14.55 -5.80 5.98
C ALA A 106 13.85 -7.12 6.38
N MET A 107 12.99 -7.12 7.41
CA MET A 107 12.21 -8.31 7.79
C MET A 107 11.27 -8.81 6.69
N PHE A 108 10.77 -7.91 5.83
CA PHE A 108 9.91 -8.26 4.70
C PHE A 108 10.67 -8.86 3.51
N LYS A 109 12.00 -8.88 3.58
CA LYS A 109 12.89 -9.42 2.54
C LYS A 109 13.27 -10.87 2.76
N ALA A 110 12.85 -11.49 3.87
CA ALA A 110 13.34 -12.80 4.28
C ALA A 110 12.93 -13.97 3.34
N ASP A 111 11.84 -13.83 2.57
CA ASP A 111 11.39 -14.83 1.59
C ASP A 111 11.21 -14.24 0.18
N ILE A 112 12.24 -13.56 -0.33
CA ILE A 112 12.24 -13.00 -1.70
C ILE A 112 12.99 -13.88 -2.70
N SER A 113 13.22 -15.15 -2.36
CA SER A 113 13.86 -16.10 -3.27
C SER A 113 13.09 -16.20 -4.60
N ASN A 114 13.81 -16.17 -5.73
CA ASN A 114 13.26 -16.15 -7.09
C ASN A 114 12.33 -14.95 -7.39
N SER A 115 12.51 -13.82 -6.70
CA SER A 115 11.82 -12.58 -7.03
C SER A 115 12.63 -11.72 -8.01
N ASP A 116 11.93 -10.92 -8.80
CA ASP A 116 12.50 -9.83 -9.60
C ASP A 116 12.36 -8.53 -8.81
N ILE A 117 13.46 -8.06 -8.22
CA ILE A 117 13.49 -6.84 -7.40
C ILE A 117 13.53 -5.62 -8.32
N ILE A 118 12.54 -4.74 -8.19
CA ILE A 118 12.40 -3.53 -8.99
C ILE A 118 12.94 -2.32 -8.25
N LEU A 119 12.56 -2.14 -6.98
CA LEU A 119 13.02 -1.04 -6.14
C LEU A 119 13.35 -1.60 -4.77
N ASP A 120 14.52 -1.25 -4.24
CA ASP A 120 14.92 -1.58 -2.88
C ASP A 120 15.63 -0.40 -2.23
N THR A 121 14.96 0.24 -1.28
CA THR A 121 15.51 1.32 -0.45
C THR A 121 15.21 1.06 1.02
N ALA A 122 15.67 1.98 1.89
CA ALA A 122 15.39 1.90 3.32
C ALA A 122 13.89 1.98 3.66
N SER A 123 13.06 2.61 2.82
CA SER A 123 11.64 2.87 3.09
C SER A 123 10.69 2.33 2.04
N ASP A 124 11.21 1.73 0.96
CA ASP A 124 10.45 1.35 -0.22
C ASP A 124 10.96 0.02 -0.76
N PHE A 125 10.03 -0.88 -1.08
CA PHE A 125 10.35 -2.17 -1.63
C PHE A 125 9.30 -2.58 -2.67
N ILE A 126 9.75 -2.81 -3.90
CA ILE A 126 8.92 -3.28 -5.00
C ILE A 126 9.59 -4.50 -5.60
N TYR A 127 8.85 -5.61 -5.70
CA TYR A 127 9.34 -6.83 -6.34
C TYR A 127 8.20 -7.59 -7.04
N LYS A 128 8.56 -8.47 -7.96
CA LYS A 128 7.63 -9.43 -8.57
C LYS A 128 7.95 -10.84 -8.11
N LYS A 129 6.90 -11.59 -7.75
CA LYS A 129 6.99 -13.01 -7.40
C LYS A 129 5.68 -13.69 -7.81
N ASN A 130 5.76 -14.88 -8.41
CA ASN A 130 4.59 -15.69 -8.80
C ASN A 130 3.53 -14.94 -9.63
N GLY A 131 3.96 -14.06 -10.54
CA GLY A 131 3.06 -13.29 -11.41
C GLY A 131 2.41 -12.05 -10.77
N ALA A 132 2.59 -11.84 -9.45
CA ALA A 132 2.13 -10.64 -8.76
C ALA A 132 3.26 -9.63 -8.58
N THR A 133 2.90 -8.34 -8.55
CA THR A 133 3.79 -7.24 -8.14
C THR A 133 3.45 -6.85 -6.71
N TYR A 134 4.43 -6.89 -5.82
CA TYR A 134 4.31 -6.49 -4.44
C TYR A 134 4.91 -5.11 -4.25
N ILE A 135 4.20 -4.26 -3.51
CA ILE A 135 4.60 -2.88 -3.23
C ILE A 135 4.49 -2.68 -1.72
N ILE A 136 5.61 -2.31 -1.11
CA ILE A 136 5.73 -2.10 0.33
C ILE A 136 6.41 -0.77 0.56
N PHE A 137 5.84 0.09 1.40
CA PHE A 137 6.52 1.31 1.82
C PHE A 137 6.17 1.73 3.23
N LEU A 138 7.13 2.38 3.89
CA LEU A 138 6.97 2.96 5.22
C LEU A 138 7.12 4.48 5.14
N ARG A 139 6.21 5.21 5.77
CA ARG A 139 6.23 6.67 5.82
C ARG A 139 5.88 7.20 7.20
N PRO A 140 6.35 8.41 7.55
CA PRO A 140 5.82 9.13 8.70
C PRO A 140 4.31 9.40 8.57
N ILE A 141 3.62 9.52 9.71
CA ILE A 141 2.17 9.83 9.75
C ILE A 141 1.84 11.17 9.08
N VAL A 142 2.75 12.14 9.11
CA VAL A 142 2.55 13.41 8.40
C VAL A 142 2.38 13.21 6.89
N THR A 143 3.09 12.24 6.29
CA THR A 143 2.90 11.91 4.87
C THR A 143 1.54 11.25 4.62
N MET A 144 1.06 10.43 5.57
CA MET A 144 -0.28 9.84 5.49
C MET A 144 -1.36 10.94 5.51
N GLN A 145 -1.23 11.92 6.41
CA GLN A 145 -2.12 13.09 6.51
C GLN A 145 -2.23 13.87 5.19
N GLU A 146 -1.13 14.02 4.46
CA GLU A 146 -1.08 14.74 3.18
C GLU A 146 -1.53 13.91 1.98
N THR A 147 -1.59 12.58 2.15
CA THR A 147 -1.91 11.63 1.09
C THR A 147 -3.38 11.22 1.13
N ASN A 148 -3.95 11.01 2.31
CA ASN A 148 -5.33 10.57 2.48
C ASN A 148 -6.05 11.22 3.67
N GLY A 149 -7.38 11.13 3.67
CA GLY A 149 -8.26 11.80 4.64
C GLY A 149 -9.06 10.84 5.54
N PHE A 150 -8.60 9.62 5.80
CA PHE A 150 -9.38 8.61 6.54
C PHE A 150 -9.46 8.85 8.04
N LEU A 151 -8.51 9.59 8.58
CA LEU A 151 -8.50 9.99 9.98
C LEU A 151 -8.82 11.49 10.05
N ASP A 152 -9.60 11.86 11.05
CA ASP A 152 -9.93 13.28 11.32
C ASP A 152 -8.86 13.96 12.17
N TYR A 153 -7.95 13.16 12.75
CA TYR A 153 -6.89 13.62 13.65
C TYR A 153 -7.43 14.48 14.81
N ALA A 154 -8.64 14.20 15.26
CA ALA A 154 -9.15 14.64 16.56
C ALA A 154 -8.39 13.90 17.70
N GLU A 155 -8.75 14.17 18.96
CA GLU A 155 -7.98 13.71 20.11
C GLU A 155 -7.76 12.17 20.14
N TYR A 156 -8.77 11.40 19.74
CA TYR A 156 -8.69 9.94 19.64
C TYR A 156 -7.70 9.50 18.56
N ASP A 157 -7.90 9.95 17.31
CA ASP A 157 -7.06 9.58 16.17
C ASP A 157 -5.61 10.03 16.37
N LYS A 158 -5.37 11.18 17.02
CA LYS A 158 -4.02 11.67 17.38
C LYS A 158 -3.29 10.71 18.31
N LYS A 159 -3.95 10.25 19.39
CA LYS A 159 -3.35 9.27 20.32
C LYS A 159 -3.07 7.94 19.62
N MET A 160 -3.94 7.53 18.71
CA MET A 160 -3.78 6.27 17.97
C MET A 160 -2.53 6.25 17.08
N VAL A 161 -2.21 7.38 16.43
CA VAL A 161 -1.07 7.51 15.50
C VAL A 161 0.22 8.01 16.15
N GLU A 162 0.18 8.37 17.43
CA GLU A 162 1.34 8.90 18.16
C GLU A 162 2.50 7.89 18.18
N ASN A 163 3.71 8.35 17.84
CA ASN A 163 4.93 7.54 17.74
C ASN A 163 4.83 6.35 16.77
N LYS A 164 3.90 6.38 15.83
CA LYS A 164 3.76 5.36 14.78
C LYS A 164 4.19 5.90 13.42
N SER A 165 4.39 4.96 12.51
CA SER A 165 4.59 5.13 11.08
C SER A 165 3.44 4.47 10.33
N TRP A 166 3.25 4.91 9.10
CA TRP A 166 2.31 4.36 8.15
C TRP A 166 3.03 3.36 7.25
N LEU A 167 2.65 2.08 7.38
CA LEU A 167 3.13 1.01 6.51
C LEU A 167 2.02 0.63 5.53
N VAL A 168 2.38 0.52 4.26
CA VAL A 168 1.49 -0.02 3.23
C VAL A 168 2.08 -1.29 2.69
N VAL A 169 1.25 -2.33 2.59
CA VAL A 169 1.61 -3.61 1.99
C VAL A 169 0.57 -3.96 0.94
N SER A 170 1.02 -4.21 -0.28
CA SER A 170 0.14 -4.30 -1.43
C SER A 170 0.56 -5.40 -2.41
N SER A 171 -0.43 -6.02 -3.04
CA SER A 171 -0.27 -7.02 -4.10
C SER A 171 -1.12 -6.66 -5.31
N VAL A 172 -0.52 -6.70 -6.50
CA VAL A 172 -1.16 -6.40 -7.80
C VAL A 172 -1.01 -7.61 -8.72
N PHE A 173 -2.13 -8.07 -9.30
CA PHE A 173 -2.26 -9.31 -10.09
C PHE A 173 -2.59 -9.04 -11.57
#